data_AF-A0A075H738-F1
#
_entry.id   AF-A0A075H738-F1
#
_cell.length_a   1.000
_cell.length_b   1.000
_cell.length_c   1.000
_cell.angle_alpha   90.00
_cell.angle_beta   90.00
_cell.angle_gamma   90.00
#
_symmetry.space_group_name_H-M   'P 1'
#
loop_
_entity.id
_entity.type
_entity.pdbx_description
1 polymer ?
#
loop_
_entity_poly.entity_id
_entity_poly.type
_entity_poly.pdbx_seq_one_letter_code
_entity_poly.pdbx_strand_id
1 'polypeptide(L)'
;MESHIIDLSETFTALDNEVGEYKSDLTLANAKARLRMTTLYHFAGLTNGIVVGTGNKIEDFGVGFFTKYGDGGVDISPIADLYKSEVYALADALGIVKEIQDATPTDGLWDDGRTDEDQMGATYEELEWAMQEAEKPSSGSMTDRQKEVVAIYERLHNANSHKMNPIPVFSRSNITRGT
;
A
#
# COMPACT_ATOMS: atom_id res chain seq x y z
N MET A 1 5.12 -27.42 -4.26
CA MET A 1 4.50 -26.09 -4.40
C MET A 1 4.56 -25.77 -5.87
N GLU A 2 3.43 -25.47 -6.50
CA GLU A 2 3.40 -25.03 -7.90
C GLU A 2 3.67 -23.53 -7.94
N SER A 3 4.45 -23.06 -8.91
CA SER A 3 4.80 -21.65 -9.07
C SER A 3 4.81 -21.29 -10.55
N HIS A 4 4.32 -20.12 -10.90
CA HIS A 4 4.28 -19.61 -12.26
C HIS A 4 5.00 -18.27 -12.35
N ILE A 5 5.76 -18.07 -13.43
CA ILE A 5 6.38 -16.80 -13.77
C ILE A 5 5.59 -16.22 -14.95
N ILE A 6 5.04 -15.02 -14.76
CA ILE A 6 4.27 -14.30 -15.77
C ILE A 6 4.96 -12.96 -16.01
N ASP A 7 5.52 -12.80 -17.21
CA ASP A 7 6.11 -11.53 -17.63
C ASP A 7 5.03 -10.62 -18.23
N LEU A 8 4.83 -9.45 -17.63
CA LEU A 8 3.83 -8.47 -18.04
C LEU A 8 4.41 -7.32 -18.87
N SER A 9 5.70 -7.39 -19.24
CA SER A 9 6.42 -6.29 -19.90
C SER A 9 5.78 -5.90 -21.24
N GLU A 10 5.41 -6.88 -22.07
CA GLU A 10 4.76 -6.61 -23.35
C GLU A 10 3.35 -6.04 -23.18
N THR A 11 2.58 -6.55 -22.20
CA THR A 11 1.25 -6.02 -21.88
C THR A 11 1.32 -4.57 -21.39
N PHE A 12 2.28 -4.27 -20.53
CA PHE A 12 2.54 -2.92 -20.06
C PHE A 12 2.96 -2.00 -21.21
N THR A 13 3.88 -2.46 -22.07
CA THR A 13 4.35 -1.68 -23.24
C THR A 13 3.20 -1.38 -24.20
N ALA A 14 2.31 -2.33 -24.44
CA ALA A 14 1.13 -2.12 -25.27
C ALA A 14 0.21 -1.04 -24.67
N LEU A 15 -0.05 -1.09 -23.36
CA LEU A 15 -0.82 -0.06 -22.67
C LEU A 15 -0.14 1.32 -22.73
N ASP A 16 1.16 1.38 -22.48
CA ASP A 16 1.94 2.63 -22.51
C ASP A 16 1.91 3.30 -23.90
N ASN A 17 2.00 2.50 -24.96
CA ASN A 17 1.87 2.99 -26.33
C ASN A 17 0.45 3.49 -26.64
N GLU A 18 -0.58 2.78 -26.17
CA GLU A 18 -1.98 3.13 -26.43
C GLU A 18 -2.39 4.44 -25.73
N VAL A 19 -1.92 4.67 -24.48
CA VAL A 19 -2.20 5.94 -23.77
C VAL A 19 -1.44 7.13 -24.37
N GLY A 20 -0.35 6.87 -25.11
CA GLY A 20 0.42 7.90 -25.82
C GLY A 20 0.94 9.00 -24.90
N GLU A 21 0.61 10.26 -25.21
CA GLU A 21 1.06 11.43 -24.44
C GLU A 21 0.22 11.67 -23.16
N TYR A 22 -0.89 10.97 -22.97
CA TYR A 22 -1.80 11.18 -21.83
C TYR A 22 -1.35 10.38 -20.59
N LYS A 23 -0.08 10.57 -20.19
CA LYS A 23 0.56 9.79 -19.14
C LYS A 23 1.47 10.63 -18.25
N SER A 24 1.75 10.07 -17.08
CA SER A 24 2.85 10.49 -16.19
C SER A 24 3.49 9.25 -15.58
N ASP A 25 4.74 9.36 -15.14
CA ASP A 25 5.48 8.23 -14.58
C ASP A 25 4.73 7.58 -13.41
N LEU A 26 4.12 8.39 -12.54
CA LEU A 26 3.30 7.88 -11.44
C LEU A 26 2.07 7.11 -11.94
N THR A 27 1.39 7.58 -12.98
CA THR A 27 0.21 6.86 -13.51
C THR A 27 0.60 5.53 -14.18
N LEU A 28 1.77 5.46 -14.82
CA LEU A 28 2.32 4.24 -15.41
C LEU A 28 2.79 3.26 -14.33
N ALA A 29 3.45 3.73 -13.28
CA ALA A 29 3.80 2.94 -12.10
C ALA A 29 2.55 2.26 -11.50
N ASN A 30 1.47 3.03 -11.29
CA ASN A 30 0.18 2.48 -10.84
C ASN A 30 -0.42 1.49 -11.85
N ALA A 31 -0.22 1.68 -13.16
CA ALA A 31 -0.68 0.72 -14.16
C ALA A 31 0.03 -0.63 -14.05
N LYS A 32 1.35 -0.66 -13.78
CA LYS A 32 2.10 -1.89 -13.50
C LYS A 32 1.46 -2.67 -12.33
N ALA A 33 1.15 -2.01 -11.22
CA ALA A 33 0.49 -2.64 -10.07
C ALA A 33 -0.92 -3.19 -10.42
N ARG A 34 -1.70 -2.47 -11.22
CA ARG A 34 -3.04 -2.92 -11.67
C ARG A 34 -3.00 -4.11 -12.63
N LEU A 35 -1.97 -4.20 -13.47
CA LEU A 35 -1.75 -5.37 -14.33
C LEU A 35 -1.41 -6.61 -13.49
N ARG A 36 -0.59 -6.47 -12.43
CA ARG A 36 -0.32 -7.54 -11.46
C ARG A 36 -1.60 -8.00 -10.77
N MET A 37 -2.42 -7.08 -10.26
CA MET A 37 -3.72 -7.39 -9.65
C MET A 37 -4.64 -8.16 -10.59
N THR A 38 -4.79 -7.69 -11.83
CA THR A 38 -5.64 -8.34 -12.84
C THR A 38 -5.17 -9.77 -13.12
N THR A 39 -3.85 -9.97 -13.15
CA THR A 39 -3.23 -11.28 -13.36
C THR A 39 -3.49 -12.21 -12.17
N LEU A 40 -3.37 -11.73 -10.93
CA LEU A 40 -3.66 -12.53 -9.73
C LEU A 40 -5.12 -13.00 -9.71
N TYR A 41 -6.07 -12.11 -10.03
CA TYR A 41 -7.49 -12.49 -10.09
C TYR A 41 -7.81 -13.47 -11.22
N HIS A 42 -7.08 -13.43 -12.34
CA HIS A 42 -7.21 -14.46 -13.38
C HIS A 42 -6.88 -15.86 -12.82
N PHE A 43 -5.74 -16.00 -12.12
CA PHE A 43 -5.36 -17.28 -11.51
C PHE A 43 -6.28 -17.69 -10.36
N ALA A 44 -6.73 -16.75 -9.54
CA ALA A 44 -7.73 -17.03 -8.49
C ALA A 44 -9.01 -17.60 -9.10
N GLY A 45 -9.51 -17.02 -10.20
CA GLY A 45 -10.67 -17.54 -10.93
C GLY A 45 -10.46 -18.95 -11.51
N LEU A 46 -9.29 -19.25 -12.05
CA LEU A 46 -8.96 -20.57 -12.59
C LEU A 46 -8.87 -21.67 -11.51
N THR A 47 -8.45 -21.28 -10.30
CA THR A 47 -8.18 -22.20 -9.20
C THR A 47 -9.32 -22.28 -8.18
N ASN A 48 -10.40 -21.50 -8.37
CA ASN A 48 -11.40 -21.21 -7.33
C ASN A 48 -10.76 -20.71 -6.03
N GLY A 49 -9.65 -19.96 -6.15
CA GLY A 49 -8.90 -19.36 -5.06
C GLY A 49 -9.36 -17.94 -4.76
N ILE A 50 -8.61 -17.28 -3.86
CA ILE A 50 -8.76 -15.87 -3.50
C ILE A 50 -7.41 -15.18 -3.61
N VAL A 51 -7.42 -13.86 -3.77
CA VAL A 51 -6.20 -13.03 -3.77
C VAL A 51 -5.90 -12.59 -2.34
N VAL A 52 -4.69 -12.93 -1.87
CA VAL A 52 -4.20 -12.60 -0.53
C VAL A 52 -3.29 -11.38 -0.62
N GLY A 53 -3.63 -10.31 0.09
CA GLY A 53 -2.85 -9.08 0.15
C GLY A 53 -1.66 -9.15 1.11
N THR A 54 -0.72 -8.25 0.86
CA THR A 54 0.56 -8.16 1.58
C THR A 54 0.83 -6.79 2.17
N GLY A 55 -0.13 -5.87 2.10
CA GLY A 55 -0.02 -4.57 2.75
C GLY A 55 -0.05 -4.73 4.25
N ASN A 56 0.85 -4.02 4.93
CA ASN A 56 0.88 -3.95 6.39
C ASN A 56 0.11 -2.71 6.91
N LYS A 57 -0.01 -2.59 8.22
CA LYS A 57 -0.83 -1.56 8.87
C LYS A 57 -0.47 -0.15 8.48
N ILE A 58 0.82 0.18 8.47
CA ILE A 58 1.25 1.55 8.20
C ILE A 58 1.10 1.89 6.71
N GLU A 59 1.37 0.95 5.80
CA GLU A 59 1.14 1.12 4.37
C GLU A 59 -0.34 1.27 4.03
N ASP A 60 -1.17 0.30 4.40
CA ASP A 60 -2.56 0.22 3.96
C ASP A 60 -3.49 1.16 4.73
N PHE A 61 -3.31 1.29 6.04
CA PHE A 61 -4.26 2.00 6.92
C PHE A 61 -3.67 3.22 7.62
N GLY A 62 -2.35 3.37 7.60
CA GLY A 62 -1.65 4.54 8.11
C GLY A 62 -1.54 5.63 7.06
N VAL A 63 -0.72 5.43 6.03
CA VAL A 63 -0.40 6.47 5.03
C VAL A 63 -1.05 6.24 3.67
N GLY A 64 -1.67 5.08 3.43
CA GLY A 64 -2.28 4.72 2.15
C GLY A 64 -1.25 4.57 1.02
N PHE A 65 -0.09 4.01 1.35
CA PHE A 65 1.06 3.77 0.46
C PHE A 65 0.88 2.45 -0.32
N PHE A 66 -0.13 2.44 -1.18
CA PHE A 66 -0.42 1.35 -2.10
C PHE A 66 -1.16 1.87 -3.34
N THR A 67 -1.19 1.08 -4.41
CA THR A 67 -2.01 1.40 -5.59
C THR A 67 -3.45 0.96 -5.35
N LYS A 68 -4.39 1.90 -5.34
CA LYS A 68 -5.83 1.56 -5.27
C LYS A 68 -6.23 0.73 -6.49
N TYR A 69 -6.81 -0.45 -6.22
CA TYR A 69 -7.12 -1.48 -7.22
C TYR A 69 -5.88 -2.01 -7.96
N GLY A 70 -4.69 -1.85 -7.39
CA GLY A 70 -3.47 -2.58 -7.75
C GLY A 70 -3.18 -3.61 -6.67
N ASP A 71 -2.03 -3.49 -6.03
CA ASP A 71 -1.62 -4.30 -4.88
C ASP A 71 -2.63 -4.25 -3.69
N GLY A 72 -3.35 -3.14 -3.50
CA GLY A 72 -4.45 -3.08 -2.51
C GLY A 72 -5.79 -3.67 -2.98
N GLY A 73 -5.88 -4.19 -4.21
CA GLY A 73 -7.07 -4.87 -4.72
C GLY A 73 -7.02 -6.36 -4.41
N VAL A 74 -7.56 -6.75 -3.25
CA VAL A 74 -7.44 -8.13 -2.72
C VAL A 74 -8.70 -8.57 -1.99
N ASP A 75 -8.83 -9.87 -1.73
CA ASP A 75 -9.99 -10.44 -1.02
C ASP A 75 -9.78 -10.47 0.51
N ILE A 76 -8.54 -10.72 0.97
CA ILE A 76 -8.15 -10.70 2.39
C ILE A 76 -6.75 -10.11 2.57
N SER A 77 -6.48 -9.52 3.73
CA SER A 77 -5.16 -8.97 4.10
C SER A 77 -4.70 -9.51 5.46
N PRO A 78 -3.97 -10.64 5.52
CA PRO A 78 -3.66 -11.31 6.79
C PRO A 78 -2.71 -10.55 7.72
N ILE A 79 -1.91 -9.64 7.17
CA ILE A 79 -0.90 -8.85 7.90
C ILE A 79 -1.23 -7.35 7.98
N ALA A 80 -2.44 -6.98 7.56
CA ALA A 80 -2.90 -5.59 7.52
C ALA A 80 -2.99 -4.89 8.88
N ASP A 81 -3.02 -5.65 9.98
CA ASP A 81 -3.03 -5.08 11.34
C ASP A 81 -1.65 -5.19 12.03
N LEU A 82 -0.62 -5.61 11.30
CA LEU A 82 0.76 -5.63 11.79
C LEU A 82 1.50 -4.38 11.33
N TYR A 83 2.22 -3.75 12.23
CA TYR A 83 3.23 -2.75 11.89
C TYR A 83 4.37 -3.38 11.08
N LYS A 84 5.15 -2.58 10.33
CA LYS A 84 6.29 -3.07 9.55
C LYS A 84 7.32 -3.76 10.46
N SER A 85 7.56 -3.19 11.63
CA SER A 85 8.40 -3.78 12.67
C SER A 85 7.92 -5.18 13.11
N GLU A 86 6.61 -5.37 13.25
CA GLU A 86 6.00 -6.67 13.59
C GLU A 86 6.08 -7.66 12.41
N VAL A 87 5.96 -7.19 11.17
CA VAL A 87 6.18 -8.02 9.98
C VAL A 87 7.62 -8.55 9.92
N TYR A 88 8.62 -7.73 10.26
CA TYR A 88 10.02 -8.18 10.36
C TYR A 88 10.20 -9.23 11.47
N ALA A 89 9.61 -9.01 12.65
CA ALA A 89 9.65 -9.98 13.74
C ALA A 89 8.99 -11.32 13.34
N LEU A 90 7.86 -11.27 12.62
CA LEU A 90 7.19 -12.44 12.09
C LEU A 90 8.05 -13.17 11.05
N ALA A 91 8.72 -12.44 10.15
CA ALA A 91 9.61 -13.02 9.15
C ALA A 91 10.79 -13.77 9.79
N ASP A 92 11.39 -13.21 10.84
CA ASP A 92 12.45 -13.88 11.60
C ASP A 92 11.95 -15.17 12.28
N ALA A 93 10.78 -15.10 12.94
CA ALA A 93 10.16 -16.25 13.60
C ALA A 93 9.79 -17.39 12.62
N LEU A 94 9.41 -17.05 11.38
CA LEU A 94 9.11 -18.01 10.31
C LEU A 94 10.35 -18.54 9.59
N GLY A 95 11.54 -18.01 9.90
CA GLY A 95 12.78 -18.43 9.26
C GLY A 95 12.88 -17.98 7.79
N ILE A 96 12.29 -16.84 7.43
CA ILE A 96 12.51 -16.20 6.13
C ILE A 96 14.01 -15.91 5.97
N VAL A 97 14.57 -16.08 4.78
CA VAL A 97 16.02 -15.89 4.55
C VAL A 97 16.43 -14.43 4.79
N LYS A 98 17.63 -14.21 5.33
CA LYS A 98 18.09 -12.87 5.76
C LYS A 98 18.20 -11.89 4.59
N GLU A 99 18.52 -12.37 3.41
CA GLU A 99 18.58 -11.54 2.20
C GLU A 99 17.25 -10.86 1.88
N ILE A 100 16.11 -11.47 2.25
CA ILE A 100 14.77 -10.85 2.09
C ILE A 100 14.48 -9.89 3.25
N GLN A 101 14.88 -10.24 4.48
CA GLN A 101 14.62 -9.41 5.66
C GLN A 101 15.45 -8.11 5.62
N ASP A 102 16.70 -8.20 5.18
CA ASP A 102 17.65 -7.09 5.15
C ASP A 102 17.51 -6.22 3.88
N ALA A 103 16.68 -6.65 2.91
CA ALA A 103 16.42 -5.88 1.71
C ALA A 103 15.72 -4.56 2.04
N THR A 104 16.24 -3.46 1.49
CA THR A 104 15.61 -2.16 1.61
C THR A 104 14.21 -2.19 0.99
N PRO A 105 13.15 -1.78 1.70
CA PRO A 105 11.79 -1.73 1.16
C PRO A 105 11.68 -0.84 -0.07
N THR A 106 11.09 -1.41 -1.14
CA THR A 106 10.77 -0.72 -2.39
C THR A 106 9.45 -1.26 -2.95
N ASP A 107 8.65 -0.40 -3.58
CA ASP A 107 7.43 -0.78 -4.30
C ASP A 107 7.69 -1.56 -5.62
N GLY A 108 8.93 -1.54 -6.12
CA GLY A 108 9.32 -2.17 -7.38
C GLY A 108 8.55 -1.66 -8.60
N LEU A 109 8.11 -0.39 -8.57
CA LEU A 109 7.41 0.28 -9.67
C LEU A 109 8.31 1.24 -10.45
N TRP A 110 9.36 1.74 -9.79
CA TRP A 110 10.32 2.71 -10.31
C TRP A 110 11.66 2.07 -10.64
N ASP A 111 12.26 2.51 -11.74
CA ASP A 111 13.55 2.00 -12.21
C ASP A 111 14.73 2.85 -11.71
N ASP A 112 14.47 3.89 -10.91
CA ASP A 112 15.47 4.85 -10.41
C ASP A 112 16.00 4.53 -9.00
N GLY A 113 15.54 3.44 -8.39
CA GLY A 113 16.07 2.92 -7.13
C GLY A 113 15.61 3.68 -5.88
N ARG A 114 14.62 4.57 -5.97
CA ARG A 114 14.02 5.22 -4.80
C ARG A 114 13.42 4.19 -3.84
N THR A 115 13.57 4.42 -2.54
CA THR A 115 13.02 3.55 -1.48
C THR A 115 11.62 3.99 -1.08
N ASP A 116 10.90 3.14 -0.35
CA ASP A 116 9.59 3.49 0.21
C ASP A 116 9.71 4.70 1.17
N GLU A 117 10.76 4.72 1.98
CA GLU A 117 11.02 5.80 2.95
C GLU A 117 11.39 7.12 2.24
N ASP A 118 12.13 7.08 1.12
CA ASP A 118 12.40 8.26 0.30
C ASP A 118 11.10 8.85 -0.29
N GLN A 119 10.18 7.97 -0.71
CA GLN A 119 8.90 8.38 -1.27
C GLN A 119 7.97 8.98 -0.21
N MET A 120 7.97 8.42 1.00
CA MET A 120 7.13 8.91 2.10
C MET A 120 7.73 10.13 2.82
N GLY A 121 9.05 10.24 2.86
CA GLY A 121 9.81 11.31 3.55
C GLY A 121 10.08 11.03 5.04
N ALA A 122 9.80 9.82 5.51
CA ALA A 122 9.98 9.38 6.88
C ALA A 122 10.21 7.87 6.92
N THR A 123 10.90 7.39 7.96
CA THR A 123 11.12 5.96 8.13
C THR A 123 9.86 5.23 8.56
N TYR A 124 9.83 3.90 8.40
CA TYR A 124 8.73 3.10 8.92
C TYR A 124 8.56 3.27 10.43
N GLU A 125 9.65 3.25 11.20
CA GLU A 125 9.62 3.48 12.65
C GLU A 125 9.01 4.84 13.01
N GLU A 126 9.40 5.89 12.29
CA GLU A 126 8.86 7.24 12.47
C GLU A 126 7.35 7.30 12.17
N LEU A 127 6.91 6.68 11.08
CA LEU A 127 5.50 6.66 10.67
C LEU A 127 4.64 5.80 11.61
N GLU A 128 5.15 4.65 12.08
CA GLU A 128 4.50 3.83 13.10
C GLU A 128 4.29 4.62 14.39
N TRP A 129 5.32 5.32 14.85
CA TRP A 129 5.22 6.20 16.01
C TRP A 129 4.18 7.32 15.80
N ALA A 130 4.21 8.00 14.65
CA ALA A 130 3.26 9.08 14.36
C ALA A 130 1.82 8.60 14.26
N MET A 131 1.58 7.40 13.72
CA MET A 131 0.27 6.76 13.72
C MET A 131 -0.22 6.50 15.15
N GLN A 132 0.63 5.96 16.02
CA GLN A 132 0.29 5.71 17.43
C GLN A 132 -0.01 7.02 18.19
N GLU A 133 0.79 8.06 17.95
CA GLU A 133 0.61 9.38 18.53
C GLU A 133 -0.69 10.04 18.05
N ALA A 134 -1.06 9.87 16.77
CA ALA A 134 -2.34 10.37 16.24
C ALA A 134 -3.55 9.64 16.86
N GLU A 135 -3.45 8.33 17.11
CA GLU A 135 -4.51 7.54 17.75
C GLU A 135 -4.62 7.81 19.26
N LYS A 136 -3.49 7.98 19.94
CA LYS A 136 -3.38 8.17 21.39
C LYS A 136 -2.34 9.25 21.69
N PRO A 137 -2.72 10.53 21.59
CA PRO A 137 -1.80 11.63 21.81
C PRO A 137 -1.15 11.56 23.20
N SER A 138 0.17 11.65 23.23
CA SER A 138 0.93 11.74 24.46
C SER A 138 0.91 13.18 24.99
N SER A 139 1.00 13.35 26.31
CA SER A 139 1.04 14.68 26.92
C SER A 139 2.45 15.34 26.88
N GLY A 140 3.38 14.75 26.13
CA GLY A 140 4.78 15.16 26.08
C GLY A 140 5.04 16.26 25.05
N SER A 141 6.13 17.00 25.24
CA SER A 141 6.63 17.91 24.20
C SER A 141 7.29 17.12 23.08
N MET A 142 6.91 17.35 21.83
CA MET A 142 7.55 16.77 20.65
C MET A 142 8.83 17.52 20.28
N THR A 143 9.84 16.78 19.82
CA THR A 143 10.99 17.33 19.11
C THR A 143 10.58 17.92 17.75
N ASP A 144 11.45 18.71 17.12
CA ASP A 144 11.12 19.28 15.80
C ASP A 144 10.99 18.21 14.71
N ARG A 145 11.80 17.13 14.76
CA ARG A 145 11.64 15.99 13.85
C ARG A 145 10.31 15.28 14.07
N GLN A 146 9.91 15.06 15.32
CA GLN A 146 8.61 14.45 15.64
C GLN A 146 7.44 15.27 15.11
N LYS A 147 7.48 16.61 15.22
CA LYS A 147 6.46 17.48 14.62
C LYS A 147 6.42 17.36 13.10
N GLU A 148 7.58 17.29 12.46
CA GLU A 148 7.69 17.11 11.01
C GLU A 148 7.09 15.77 10.57
N VAL A 149 7.43 14.67 11.25
CA VAL A 149 6.92 13.33 10.95
C VAL A 149 5.41 13.26 11.15
N VAL A 150 4.86 13.85 12.23
CA VAL A 150 3.40 13.94 12.41
C VAL A 150 2.76 14.68 11.24
N ALA A 151 3.34 15.80 10.80
CA ALA A 151 2.82 16.54 9.65
C ALA A 151 2.91 15.73 8.33
N ILE A 152 3.97 14.93 8.15
CA ILE A 152 4.09 14.00 7.01
C ILE A 152 2.99 12.95 7.07
N TYR A 153 2.84 12.27 8.20
CA TYR A 153 1.82 11.25 8.42
C TYR A 153 0.42 11.80 8.16
N GLU A 154 0.03 12.91 8.80
CA GLU A 154 -1.30 13.52 8.63
C GLU A 154 -1.56 13.92 7.18
N ARG A 155 -0.56 14.51 6.50
CA ARG A 155 -0.68 14.88 5.09
C ARG A 155 -0.95 13.66 4.22
N LEU A 156 -0.18 12.58 4.39
CA LEU A 156 -0.34 11.35 3.61
C LEU A 156 -1.67 10.65 3.94
N HIS A 157 -1.97 10.46 5.23
CA HIS A 157 -3.20 9.83 5.71
C HIS A 157 -4.44 10.52 5.16
N ASN A 158 -4.51 11.85 5.29
CA ASN A 158 -5.66 12.62 4.83
C ASN A 158 -5.80 12.59 3.30
N ALA A 159 -4.70 12.78 2.57
CA ALA A 159 -4.70 12.76 1.11
C ALA A 159 -5.09 11.39 0.54
N ASN A 160 -4.71 10.30 1.21
CA ASN A 160 -4.97 8.93 0.76
C ASN A 160 -6.19 8.27 1.43
N SER A 161 -6.93 8.98 2.29
CA SER A 161 -8.11 8.47 3.00
C SER A 161 -9.16 7.83 2.07
N HIS A 162 -9.25 8.29 0.83
CA HIS A 162 -10.14 7.71 -0.18
C HIS A 162 -9.75 6.28 -0.60
N LYS A 163 -8.53 5.82 -0.30
CA LYS A 163 -8.07 4.45 -0.54
C LYS A 163 -8.47 3.51 0.60
N MET A 164 -8.50 4.04 1.83
CA MET A 164 -8.73 3.31 3.08
C MET A 164 -10.22 3.20 3.43
N ASN A 165 -11.00 4.21 3.07
CA ASN A 165 -12.42 4.22 3.30
C ASN A 165 -13.18 3.40 2.23
N PRO A 166 -14.28 2.73 2.61
CA PRO A 166 -15.17 2.09 1.64
C PRO A 166 -15.64 3.08 0.57
N ILE A 167 -15.95 2.55 -0.62
CA ILE A 167 -16.50 3.35 -1.71
C ILE A 167 -17.75 4.07 -1.19
N PRO A 168 -17.81 5.42 -1.24
CA PRO A 168 -18.98 6.13 -0.76
C PRO A 168 -20.17 5.78 -1.64
N VAL A 169 -21.20 5.20 -1.02
CA VAL A 169 -22.45 4.86 -1.69
C VAL A 169 -23.56 5.76 -1.19
N PHE A 170 -24.42 6.17 -2.11
CA PHE A 170 -25.65 6.85 -1.74
C PHE A 170 -26.54 5.92 -0.90
N SER A 171 -26.97 6.39 0.27
CA SER A 171 -27.92 5.66 1.12
C SER A 171 -29.28 6.34 1.17
N ARG A 172 -30.32 5.62 0.74
CA ARG A 172 -31.73 6.07 0.83
C ARG A 172 -32.18 6.32 2.27
N SER A 173 -31.57 5.66 3.27
CA SER A 173 -31.90 5.86 4.69
C SER A 173 -31.59 7.27 5.20
N ASN A 174 -30.77 8.04 4.48
CA ASN A 174 -30.37 9.39 4.88
C ASN A 174 -31.38 10.47 4.45
N ILE A 175 -32.44 10.09 3.72
CA ILE A 175 -33.46 11.01 3.20
C ILE A 175 -34.66 11.14 4.14
N THR A 176 -34.93 10.17 5.02
CA THR A 176 -36.20 10.11 5.78
C THR A 176 -36.25 10.94 7.07
N ARG A 177 -35.34 11.89 7.30
CA ARG A 177 -35.47 12.89 8.38
C ARG A 177 -36.10 14.18 7.85
N GLY A 178 -37.40 14.13 7.55
CA GLY A 178 -38.12 15.31 7.08
C GLY A 178 -39.50 15.04 6.53
N THR A 179 -40.38 14.43 7.33
CA THR A 179 -41.84 14.57 7.23
C THR A 179 -42.44 14.55 8.61
#